data_AF-A0A3C1T995-F1
#
_entry.id   AF-A0A3C1T995-F1
#
_cell.length_a   1.000
_cell.length_b   1.000
_cell.length_c   1.000
_cell.angle_alpha   90.00
_cell.angle_beta   90.00
_cell.angle_gamma   90.00
#
_symmetry.space_group_name_H-M   'P 1'
#
loop_
_entity.id
_entity.type
_entity.pdbx_description
1 polymer ?
#
loop_
_entity_poly.entity_id
_entity_poly.type
_entity_poly.pdbx_seq_one_letter_code
_entity_poly.pdbx_strand_id
1 'polypeptide(L)'
;MKSYFRIDEVTYSHLLGRLNDLHVTDKRGTLPDFTFFHKDEWLADTAVIEELARHKGEWQVNLVFAHTNNPMRFIRRQITSYSCPRKASLFASLMRRLAAKDQRGTQAISINDIFVAQN
;
A
#
# COMPACT_ATOMS: atom_id res chain seq x y z
N MET A 1 -18.44 -29.66 -35.14
CA MET A 1 -16.95 -29.68 -35.07
C MET A 1 -16.50 -28.41 -34.38
N LYS A 2 -15.73 -28.50 -33.29
CA LYS A 2 -15.12 -27.32 -32.65
C LYS A 2 -13.93 -26.89 -33.51
N SER A 3 -13.94 -25.65 -34.00
CA SER A 3 -12.80 -25.06 -34.70
C SER A 3 -11.66 -24.88 -33.69
N TYR A 4 -10.52 -25.50 -33.95
CA TYR A 4 -9.32 -25.27 -33.14
C TYR A 4 -8.77 -23.89 -33.51
N PHE A 5 -8.66 -23.03 -32.51
CA PHE A 5 -8.00 -21.74 -32.67
C PHE A 5 -6.57 -21.96 -33.12
N ARG A 6 -6.19 -21.36 -34.26
CA ARG A 6 -4.85 -21.39 -34.82
C ARG A 6 -4.33 -19.97 -34.89
N ILE A 7 -3.17 -19.74 -34.29
CA ILE A 7 -2.42 -18.50 -34.39
C ILE A 7 -1.25 -18.73 -35.33
N ASP A 8 -0.97 -17.74 -36.17
CA ASP A 8 0.23 -17.68 -37.00
C ASP A 8 1.50 -17.48 -36.15
N GLU A 9 2.63 -18.03 -36.58
CA GLU A 9 3.90 -18.02 -35.84
C GLU A 9 4.40 -16.59 -35.56
N VAL A 10 4.23 -15.68 -36.52
CA VAL A 10 4.60 -14.27 -36.35
C VAL A 10 3.72 -13.61 -35.31
N THR A 11 2.42 -13.90 -35.34
CA THR A 11 1.47 -13.38 -34.35
C THR A 11 1.73 -13.94 -32.95
N TYR A 12 2.11 -15.22 -32.84
CA TYR A 12 2.46 -15.85 -31.58
C TYR A 12 3.72 -15.24 -30.96
N SER A 13 4.77 -15.03 -31.75
CA SER A 13 6.02 -14.42 -31.28
C SER A 13 5.83 -12.98 -30.80
N HIS A 14 5.01 -12.18 -31.50
CA HIS A 14 4.64 -10.84 -31.04
C HIS A 14 3.86 -10.87 -29.73
N LEU A 15 2.91 -11.81 -29.58
CA LEU A 15 2.14 -11.97 -28.35
C LEU A 15 3.04 -12.34 -27.17
N LEU A 16 3.97 -13.29 -27.36
CA LEU A 16 4.96 -13.64 -26.34
C LEU A 16 5.89 -12.47 -25.98
N GLY A 17 6.32 -11.69 -26.97
CA GLY A 17 7.13 -10.48 -26.73
C GLY A 17 6.40 -9.47 -25.84
N ARG A 18 5.13 -9.18 -26.15
CA ARG A 18 4.30 -8.28 -25.35
C ARG A 18 4.01 -8.82 -23.95
N LEU A 19 3.82 -10.13 -23.80
CA LEU A 19 3.64 -10.76 -22.49
C LEU A 19 4.90 -10.64 -21.62
N ASN A 20 6.09 -10.74 -22.21
CA ASN A 20 7.35 -10.51 -21.51
C ASN A 20 7.52 -9.03 -21.11
N ASP A 21 7.11 -8.10 -21.97
CA ASP A 21 7.16 -6.66 -21.66
C ASP A 21 6.23 -6.26 -20.51
N LEU A 22 5.15 -7.01 -20.26
CA LEU A 22 4.23 -6.77 -19.13
C LEU A 22 4.92 -6.95 -17.77
N HIS A 23 6.00 -7.75 -17.69
CA HIS A 23 6.75 -7.91 -16.44
C HIS A 23 7.70 -6.74 -16.14
N VAL A 24 7.95 -5.85 -17.11
CA VAL A 24 8.89 -4.73 -16.99
C VAL A 24 8.14 -3.42 -16.70
N THR A 25 7.20 -3.44 -15.75
CA THR A 25 6.65 -2.19 -15.18
C THR A 25 7.56 -1.58 -14.12
N ASP A 26 8.54 -2.33 -13.62
CA ASP A 26 9.49 -1.88 -12.60
C ASP A 26 10.59 -1.02 -13.22
N LYS A 27 10.30 0.29 -13.36
CA LYS A 27 11.34 1.29 -13.65
C LYS A 27 12.22 1.46 -12.41
N ARG A 28 13.54 1.46 -12.61
CA ARG A 28 14.47 1.82 -11.54
C ARG A 28 14.18 3.26 -11.09
N GLY A 29 13.96 3.42 -9.79
CA GLY A 29 13.78 4.73 -9.18
C GLY A 29 14.99 5.63 -9.39
N THR A 30 14.73 6.92 -9.56
CA THR A 30 15.74 7.97 -9.68
C THR A 30 16.15 8.51 -8.30
N LEU A 31 17.23 9.28 -8.22
CA LEU A 31 17.66 9.92 -6.96
C LEU A 31 16.55 10.79 -6.33
N PRO A 32 15.76 11.59 -7.09
CA PRO A 32 14.58 12.27 -6.57
C PRO A 32 13.58 11.35 -5.88
N ASP A 33 13.28 10.19 -6.47
CA ASP A 33 12.35 9.21 -5.89
C ASP A 33 12.89 8.71 -4.54
N PHE A 34 14.19 8.42 -4.46
CA PHE A 34 14.83 8.05 -3.20
C PHE A 34 14.72 9.17 -2.15
N THR A 35 14.98 10.41 -2.53
CA THR A 35 14.88 11.55 -1.59
C THR A 35 13.45 11.77 -1.11
N PHE A 36 12.45 11.56 -1.96
CA PHE A 36 11.03 11.65 -1.62
C PHE A 36 10.64 10.63 -0.54
N PHE A 37 11.11 9.37 -0.67
CA PHE A 37 10.91 8.35 0.36
C PHE A 37 11.72 8.62 1.62
N HIS A 38 13.00 9.01 1.48
CA HIS A 38 13.92 9.20 2.60
C HIS A 38 13.56 10.41 3.47
N LYS A 39 13.05 11.50 2.88
CA LYS A 39 12.63 12.70 3.63
C LYS A 39 11.22 12.56 4.21
N ASP A 40 10.59 11.40 4.00
CA ASP A 40 9.20 11.15 4.35
C ASP A 40 8.25 12.24 3.78
N GLU A 41 8.58 12.78 2.61
CA GLU A 41 7.74 13.76 1.90
C GLU A 41 6.43 13.12 1.43
N TRP A 42 6.46 11.80 1.20
CA TRP A 42 5.30 10.98 0.89
C TRP A 42 4.24 10.94 2.01
N LEU A 43 4.56 11.34 3.25
CA LEU A 43 3.59 11.42 4.36
C LEU A 43 2.68 12.65 4.25
N ALA A 44 3.05 13.65 3.46
CA ALA A 44 2.19 14.80 3.17
C ALA A 44 0.94 14.32 2.42
N ASP A 45 -0.23 14.83 2.81
CA ASP A 45 -1.52 14.48 2.21
C ASP A 45 -1.86 12.97 2.21
N THR A 46 -1.39 12.23 3.22
CA THR A 46 -1.79 10.83 3.42
C THR A 46 -2.84 10.70 4.51
N ALA A 47 -3.59 9.62 4.43
CA ALA A 47 -4.53 9.18 5.42
C ALA A 47 -3.98 8.02 6.23
N VAL A 48 -4.17 8.06 7.56
CA VAL A 48 -3.60 7.07 8.47
C VAL A 48 -4.68 6.18 9.06
N ILE A 49 -4.52 4.88 8.83
CA ILE A 49 -5.34 3.82 9.38
C ILE A 49 -4.46 2.96 10.28
N GLU A 50 -4.96 2.60 11.45
CA GLU A 50 -4.28 1.65 12.32
C GLU A 50 -4.74 0.23 12.01
N GLU A 51 -3.79 -0.70 12.01
CA GLU A 51 -4.05 -2.12 11.81
C GLU A 51 -3.37 -2.90 12.94
N LEU A 52 -4.14 -3.79 13.57
CA LEU A 52 -3.67 -4.71 14.59
C LEU A 52 -3.67 -6.12 14.01
N ALA A 53 -2.48 -6.69 13.83
CA ALA A 53 -2.33 -8.05 13.32
C ALA A 53 -1.72 -8.95 14.39
N ARG A 54 -2.30 -10.14 14.62
CA ARG A 54 -1.71 -11.14 15.51
C ARG A 54 -0.71 -11.97 14.73
N HIS A 55 0.55 -11.96 15.16
CA HIS A 55 1.62 -12.70 14.50
C HIS A 55 2.59 -13.26 15.55
N LYS A 56 2.91 -14.57 15.44
CA LYS A 56 3.82 -15.29 16.36
C LYS A 56 3.48 -15.11 17.85
N GLY A 57 2.20 -15.02 18.20
CA GLY A 57 1.75 -14.84 19.58
C GLY A 57 1.79 -13.40 20.10
N GLU A 58 2.25 -12.44 19.31
CA GLU A 58 2.24 -11.02 19.63
C GLU A 58 1.21 -10.26 18.77
N TRP A 59 0.81 -9.10 19.26
CA TRP A 59 -0.02 -8.13 18.55
C TRP A 59 0.90 -7.08 17.93
N GLN A 60 1.06 -7.15 16.61
CA GLN A 60 1.79 -6.16 15.83
C GLN A 60 0.89 -4.95 15.60
N VAL A 61 1.43 -3.78 15.91
CA VAL A 61 0.81 -2.49 15.63
C VAL A 61 1.40 -1.97 14.33
N ASN A 62 0.56 -1.94 13.30
CA ASN A 62 0.91 -1.40 12.00
C ASN A 62 0.13 -0.12 11.75
N LEU A 63 0.76 0.82 11.05
CA LEU A 63 0.09 1.97 10.47
C LEU A 63 0.08 1.80 8.95
N VAL A 64 -1.10 1.95 8.37
CA VAL A 64 -1.35 1.95 6.95
C VAL A 64 -1.59 3.38 6.53
N PHE A 65 -0.75 3.86 5.63
CA PHE A 65 -0.82 5.19 5.07
C PHE A 65 -1.38 5.07 3.65
N ALA A 66 -2.50 5.75 3.37
CA ALA A 66 -3.13 5.80 2.06
C ALA A 66 -2.96 7.21 1.46
N HIS A 67 -2.54 7.33 0.20
CA HIS A 67 -2.39 8.63 -0.42
C HIS A 67 -3.75 9.26 -0.79
N THR A 68 -4.03 10.48 -0.34
CA THR A 68 -5.37 11.10 -0.52
C THR A 68 -5.74 11.30 -1.98
N ASN A 69 -4.78 11.70 -2.83
CA ASN A 69 -5.05 11.92 -4.26
C ASN A 69 -5.04 10.63 -5.10
N ASN A 70 -4.52 9.52 -4.56
CA ASN A 70 -4.49 8.25 -5.28
C ASN A 70 -4.71 7.12 -4.28
N PRO A 71 -5.98 6.70 -4.08
CA PRO A 71 -6.33 5.73 -3.06
C PRO A 71 -5.75 4.34 -3.34
N MET A 72 -5.11 4.06 -4.48
CA MET A 72 -4.44 2.78 -4.73
C MET A 72 -2.98 2.76 -4.27
N ARG A 73 -2.45 3.90 -3.77
CA ARG A 73 -1.10 3.99 -3.23
C ARG A 73 -1.15 3.86 -1.71
N PHE A 74 -0.71 2.70 -1.21
CA PHE A 74 -0.64 2.41 0.21
C PHE A 74 0.79 2.06 0.63
N ILE A 75 1.15 2.46 1.85
CA ILE A 75 2.35 2.00 2.53
C ILE A 75 1.96 1.49 3.90
N ARG A 76 2.36 0.26 4.21
CA ARG A 76 2.21 -0.35 5.52
C ARG A 76 3.54 -0.29 6.25
N ARG A 77 3.56 0.26 7.46
CA ARG A 77 4.74 0.24 8.34
C ARG A 77 4.38 -0.41 9.67
N GLN A 78 5.18 -1.39 10.07
CA GLN A 78 5.13 -1.95 11.41
C GLN A 78 5.85 -0.97 12.36
N ILE A 79 5.17 -0.54 13.42
CA ILE A 79 5.75 0.41 14.38
C ILE A 79 6.29 -0.36 15.58
N THR A 80 5.47 -1.20 16.22
CA THR A 80 5.85 -1.97 17.41
C THR A 80 5.07 -3.29 17.49
N SER A 81 5.44 -4.16 18.42
CA SER A 81 4.62 -5.29 18.84
C SER A 81 4.44 -5.30 20.36
N TYR A 82 3.31 -5.87 20.80
CA TYR A 82 3.02 -6.08 22.21
C TYR A 82 2.37 -7.45 22.43
N SER A 83 2.67 -8.11 23.55
CA SER A 83 2.01 -9.38 23.89
C SER A 83 0.55 -9.20 24.31
N CYS A 84 0.18 -8.02 24.82
CA CYS A 84 -1.17 -7.72 25.31
C CYS A 84 -2.01 -6.94 24.28
N PRO A 85 -3.20 -7.44 23.88
CA PRO A 85 -4.05 -6.79 22.87
C PRO A 85 -4.54 -5.41 23.29
N ARG A 86 -4.91 -5.23 24.56
CA ARG A 86 -5.39 -3.94 25.08
C ARG A 86 -4.33 -2.85 24.97
N LYS A 87 -3.08 -3.21 25.28
CA LYS A 87 -1.94 -2.28 25.18
C LYS A 87 -1.66 -1.93 23.71
N ALA A 88 -1.67 -2.94 22.83
CA ALA A 88 -1.49 -2.74 21.40
C ALA A 88 -2.55 -1.81 20.81
N SER A 89 -3.83 -2.03 21.14
CA SER A 89 -4.95 -1.20 20.65
C SER A 89 -4.89 0.24 21.15
N LEU A 90 -4.60 0.46 22.43
CA LEU A 90 -4.44 1.81 22.96
C LEU A 90 -3.27 2.54 22.29
N PHE A 91 -2.13 1.85 22.15
CA PHE A 91 -0.95 2.43 21.52
C PHE A 91 -1.18 2.76 20.05
N ALA A 92 -1.84 1.86 19.30
CA ALA A 92 -2.25 2.08 17.92
C ALA A 92 -3.08 3.38 17.82
N SER A 93 -4.09 3.52 18.68
CA SER A 93 -4.99 4.68 18.69
C SER A 93 -4.29 6.00 18.99
N LEU A 94 -3.35 5.98 19.93
CA LEU A 94 -2.52 7.14 20.22
C LEU A 94 -1.59 7.47 19.04
N MET A 95 -0.97 6.48 18.43
CA MET A 95 -0.07 6.68 17.30
C MET A 95 -0.79 7.21 16.06
N ARG A 96 -1.98 6.70 15.74
CA ARG A 96 -2.82 7.26 14.66
C ARG A 96 -3.15 8.73 14.92
N ARG A 97 -3.49 9.10 16.16
CA ARG A 97 -3.77 10.50 16.52
C ARG A 97 -2.54 11.39 16.44
N LEU A 98 -1.36 10.87 16.74
CA LEU A 98 -0.09 11.60 16.58
C LEU A 98 0.22 11.81 15.10
N ALA A 99 0.07 10.76 14.29
CA ALA A 99 0.32 10.82 12.85
C ALA A 99 -0.66 11.77 12.13
N ALA A 100 -1.95 11.77 12.51
CA ALA A 100 -2.95 12.71 11.98
C ALA A 100 -2.73 14.17 12.43
N LYS A 101 -1.85 14.40 13.41
CA LYS A 101 -1.47 15.74 13.90
C LYS A 101 -0.12 16.19 13.35
N ASP A 102 0.50 15.41 12.47
CA ASP A 102 1.75 15.84 11.85
C ASP A 102 1.52 17.16 11.10
N GLN A 103 2.39 18.13 11.34
CA GLN A 103 2.32 19.49 10.80
C GLN A 103 2.41 19.50 9.26
N ARG A 104 2.78 18.36 8.67
CA ARG A 104 2.80 18.07 7.22
C ARG A 104 1.42 17.87 6.59
N GLY A 105 0.32 17.86 7.35
CA GLY A 105 -1.04 17.88 6.79
C GLY A 105 -1.71 16.51 6.60
N THR A 106 -1.33 15.51 7.38
CA THR A 106 -1.88 14.15 7.30
C THR A 106 -3.36 14.13 7.72
N GLN A 107 -4.27 13.75 6.83
CA GLN A 107 -5.71 13.69 7.11
C GLN A 107 -6.07 12.36 7.82
N ALA A 108 -7.13 12.34 8.62
CA ALA A 108 -7.66 11.09 9.16
C ALA A 108 -8.80 10.61 8.25
N ILE A 109 -8.69 9.40 7.69
CA ILE A 109 -9.75 8.78 6.89
C ILE A 109 -10.21 7.51 7.60
N SER A 110 -11.52 7.32 7.69
CA SER A 110 -12.15 6.10 8.20
C SER A 110 -12.21 5.05 7.09
N ILE A 111 -12.21 3.76 7.44
CA ILE A 111 -12.36 2.67 6.46
C ILE A 111 -13.64 2.83 5.61
N ASN A 112 -14.69 3.46 6.16
CA ASN A 112 -15.95 3.73 5.47
C ASN A 112 -15.84 4.78 4.36
N ASP A 113 -14.78 5.59 4.37
CA ASP A 113 -14.55 6.64 3.39
C ASP A 113 -13.80 6.10 2.16
N ILE A 114 -13.20 4.91 2.29
CA ILE A 114 -12.57 4.21 1.17
C ILE A 114 -13.65 3.38 0.48
N PHE A 115 -14.28 3.95 -0.55
CA PHE A 115 -15.18 3.22 -1.45
C PHE A 115 -14.38 2.21 -2.31
N VAL A 116 -13.88 1.13 -1.70
CA VAL A 116 -13.52 -0.07 -2.46
C VAL A 116 -14.85 -0.70 -2.87
N ALA A 117 -15.14 -0.69 -4.17
CA ALA A 117 -16.36 -1.29 -4.72
C ALA A 117 -16.56 -2.69 -4.13
N GLN A 118 -17.64 -2.87 -3.36
CA GLN A 118 -18.14 -4.19 -3.01
C GLN A 118 -18.68 -4.81 -4.30
N ASN A 119 -18.05 -5.91 -4.73
CA ASN A 119 -18.52 -6.73 -5.85
C ASN A 119 -19.95 -7.23 -5.63
#